data_AF-V4K208-F1
#
_entry.id   AF-V4K208-F1
#
_cell.length_a   1.000
_cell.length_b   1.000
_cell.length_c   1.000
_cell.angle_alpha   90.00
_cell.angle_beta   90.00
_cell.angle_gamma   90.00
#
_symmetry.space_group_name_H-M   'P 1'
#
loop_
_entity.id
_entity.type
_entity.pdbx_description
1 polymer ?
#
loop_
_entity_poly.entity_id
_entity_poly.type
_entity_poly.pdbx_seq_one_letter_code
_entity_poly.pdbx_strand_id
1 'polypeptide(L)'
;MPEALELSDLEKKILVHIYRYGPDTPWLMARRLLGRSGWAPAYREEDLEAACDHLESMGLLARFRGQLKLRVTSSVKPWLKVKSRVADGKPPGVYYDLTKEGRRLASQLHKEMRDAER
;
A
#
# COMPACT_ATOMS: atom_id res chain seq x y z
N MET A 1 -9.99 11.74 -23.80
CA MET A 1 -8.64 11.44 -23.30
C MET A 1 -8.68 11.78 -21.82
N PRO A 2 -8.59 10.82 -20.87
CA PRO A 2 -8.57 11.21 -19.47
C PRO A 2 -7.25 11.95 -19.23
N GLU A 3 -7.33 13.08 -18.53
CA GLU A 3 -6.18 13.87 -18.09
C GLU A 3 -5.13 12.92 -17.49
N ALA A 4 -3.87 13.08 -17.92
CA ALA A 4 -2.77 12.36 -17.30
C ALA A 4 -2.76 12.79 -15.83
N LEU A 5 -3.26 11.92 -14.94
CA LEU A 5 -3.05 12.06 -13.52
C LEU A 5 -1.52 12.09 -13.34
N GLU A 6 -0.99 13.29 -13.07
CA GLU A 6 0.43 13.53 -12.83
C GLU A 6 0.82 12.88 -11.49
N LEU A 7 0.98 11.56 -11.52
CA LEU A 7 1.47 10.79 -10.38
C LEU A 7 2.99 10.89 -10.33
N SER A 8 3.50 11.23 -9.16
CA SER A 8 4.93 11.14 -8.87
C SER A 8 5.42 9.69 -8.97
N ASP A 9 6.73 9.53 -9.15
CA ASP A 9 7.34 8.20 -9.18
C ASP A 9 7.13 7.44 -7.86
N LEU A 10 7.08 8.13 -6.73
CA LEU A 10 6.82 7.51 -5.43
C LEU A 10 5.40 6.93 -5.36
N GLU A 11 4.41 7.68 -5.82
CA GLU A 11 3.02 7.25 -5.82
C GLU A 11 2.77 6.08 -6.76
N LYS A 12 3.37 6.11 -7.95
CA LYS A 12 3.35 4.96 -8.88
C LYS A 12 3.92 3.71 -8.21
N LYS A 13 5.05 3.84 -7.50
CA LYS A 13 5.67 2.74 -6.76
C LYS A 13 4.79 2.23 -5.62
N ILE A 14 4.09 3.12 -4.89
CA ILE A 14 3.14 2.73 -3.83
C ILE A 14 1.98 1.92 -4.42
N LEU A 15 1.36 2.41 -5.49
CA LEU A 15 0.25 1.71 -6.15
C LEU A 15 0.65 0.31 -6.62
N VAL A 16 1.80 0.20 -7.29
CA VAL A 16 2.33 -1.08 -7.76
C VAL A 16 2.72 -1.99 -6.59
N HIS A 17 3.28 -1.44 -5.51
CA HIS A 17 3.61 -2.20 -4.31
C HIS A 17 2.36 -2.83 -3.69
N ILE A 18 1.32 -2.04 -3.43
CA ILE A 18 0.07 -2.54 -2.84
C ILE A 18 -0.62 -3.53 -3.79
N TYR A 19 -0.57 -3.29 -5.10
CA TYR A 19 -1.10 -4.23 -6.10
C TYR A 19 -0.42 -5.59 -6.05
N ARG A 20 0.92 -5.61 -5.93
CA ARG A 20 1.72 -6.85 -5.94
C ARG A 20 1.72 -7.58 -4.61
N TYR A 21 1.84 -6.86 -3.49
CA TYR A 21 2.09 -7.44 -2.17
C TYR A 21 0.87 -7.38 -1.24
N GLY A 22 -0.12 -6.55 -1.56
CA GLY A 22 -1.34 -6.33 -0.77
C GLY A 22 -1.29 -5.09 0.11
N PRO A 23 -2.35 -4.86 0.90
CA PRO A 23 -2.52 -3.66 1.73
C PRO A 23 -1.37 -3.46 2.71
N ASP A 24 -0.94 -2.21 2.88
CA ASP A 24 0.22 -1.90 3.71
C ASP A 24 0.12 -0.56 4.44
N THR A 25 1.03 -0.34 5.40
CA THR A 25 1.23 0.93 6.13
C THR A 25 2.44 1.71 5.58
N PRO A 26 2.44 3.05 5.63
CA PRO A 26 3.59 3.88 5.26
C PRO A 26 4.90 3.44 5.94
N TRP A 27 4.87 3.15 7.24
CA TRP A 27 6.02 2.64 8.00
C TRP A 27 6.65 1.37 7.38
N LEU A 28 5.82 0.39 7.01
CA LEU A 28 6.28 -0.85 6.40
C LEU A 28 6.77 -0.59 4.98
N MET A 29 6.03 0.20 4.20
CA MET A 29 6.40 0.58 2.84
C MET A 29 7.75 1.31 2.82
N ALA A 30 8.04 2.17 3.79
CA ALA A 30 9.33 2.86 3.92
C ALA A 30 10.53 1.91 3.89
N ARG A 31 10.35 0.69 4.41
CA ARG A 31 11.39 -0.34 4.52
C ARG A 31 11.36 -1.35 3.38
N ARG A 32 10.17 -1.64 2.84
CA ARG A 32 9.97 -2.77 1.90
C ARG A 32 9.37 -2.43 0.54
N LEU A 33 9.31 -1.14 0.18
CA LEU A 33 8.72 -0.70 -1.09
C LEU A 33 9.31 -1.50 -2.27
N LEU A 34 8.42 -1.97 -3.14
CA LEU A 34 8.71 -2.87 -4.27
C LEU A 34 9.55 -4.11 -3.95
N GLY A 35 9.49 -4.63 -2.71
CA GLY A 35 10.19 -5.86 -2.34
C GLY A 35 11.64 -5.65 -1.94
N ARG A 36 12.08 -4.41 -1.71
CA ARG A 36 13.35 -4.14 -1.05
C ARG A 36 13.38 -4.82 0.33
N SER A 37 14.54 -5.37 0.68
CA SER A 37 14.80 -5.93 2.00
C SER A 37 15.88 -5.09 2.69
N GLY A 38 15.61 -4.67 3.92
CA GLY A 38 16.55 -3.85 4.68
C GLY A 38 15.98 -3.45 6.05
N TRP A 39 16.88 -3.26 7.01
CA TRP A 39 16.53 -2.70 8.33
C TRP A 39 16.25 -1.20 8.23
N ALA A 40 17.06 -0.49 7.44
CA ALA A 40 16.97 0.95 7.26
C ALA A 40 15.84 1.31 6.28
N PRO A 41 15.05 2.36 6.57
CA PRO A 41 14.04 2.85 5.64
C PRO A 41 14.71 3.44 4.39
N ALA A 42 14.27 2.99 3.21
CA ALA A 42 14.74 3.50 1.92
C ALA A 42 14.08 4.84 1.54
N TYR A 43 12.92 5.12 2.14
CA TYR A 43 12.15 6.34 1.98
C TYR A 43 11.84 6.92 3.35
N ARG A 44 11.69 8.24 3.44
CA ARG A 44 11.17 8.85 4.66
C ARG A 44 9.71 8.46 4.83
N GLU A 45 9.30 8.25 6.07
CA GLU A 45 7.92 7.86 6.38
C GLU A 45 6.95 8.99 6.04
N GLU A 46 7.35 10.25 6.29
CA GLU A 46 6.52 11.42 6.03
C GLU A 46 6.20 11.59 4.53
N ASP A 47 7.18 11.31 3.65
CA ASP A 47 6.99 11.39 2.19
C ASP A 47 5.99 10.33 1.71
N LEU A 48 6.03 9.13 2.32
CA LEU A 48 5.10 8.05 2.01
C LEU A 48 3.70 8.33 2.56
N GLU A 49 3.59 8.93 3.74
CA GLU A 49 2.31 9.37 4.29
C GLU A 49 1.67 10.43 3.39
N ALA A 50 2.43 11.45 3.00
CA ALA A 50 1.94 12.50 2.10
C ALA A 50 1.50 11.93 0.74
N ALA A 51 2.26 11.00 0.17
CA ALA A 51 1.92 10.32 -1.08
C ALA A 51 0.66 9.44 -0.92
N CYS A 52 0.52 8.72 0.19
CA CYS A 52 -0.70 7.95 0.47
C CYS A 52 -1.93 8.84 0.65
N ASP A 53 -1.77 9.97 1.32
CA ASP A 53 -2.84 10.95 1.54
C ASP A 53 -3.29 11.57 0.20
N HIS A 54 -2.34 11.91 -0.68
CA HIS A 54 -2.67 12.42 -2.02
C HIS A 54 -3.37 11.36 -2.87
N LEU A 55 -2.86 10.12 -2.90
CA LEU A 55 -3.50 8.99 -3.59
C LEU A 55 -4.91 8.66 -3.06
N GLU A 56 -5.15 8.83 -1.76
CA GLU A 56 -6.48 8.71 -1.17
C GLU A 56 -7.40 9.85 -1.61
N SER A 57 -6.91 11.09 -1.65
CA SER A 57 -7.67 12.26 -2.11
C SER A 57 -8.14 12.11 -3.56
N MET A 58 -7.37 11.41 -4.39
CA MET A 58 -7.70 11.06 -5.78
C MET A 58 -8.60 9.82 -5.90
N GLY A 59 -8.98 9.18 -4.79
CA GLY A 59 -9.83 7.98 -4.80
C GLY A 59 -9.12 6.71 -5.30
N LEU A 60 -7.78 6.71 -5.39
CA LEU A 60 -6.99 5.55 -5.83
C LEU A 60 -6.67 4.60 -4.66
N LEU A 61 -6.49 5.16 -3.46
CA LEU A 61 -6.35 4.39 -2.22
C LEU A 61 -7.56 4.57 -1.32
N ALA A 62 -7.85 3.53 -0.55
CA ALA A 62 -8.81 3.57 0.55
C ALA A 62 -8.09 3.34 1.87
N ARG A 63 -8.30 4.26 2.81
CA ARG A 63 -7.78 4.16 4.16
C ARG A 63 -8.67 3.25 5.00
N PHE A 64 -8.14 2.14 5.48
CA PHE A 64 -8.86 1.28 6.42
C PHE A 64 -8.58 1.74 7.85
N ARG A 65 -9.56 2.42 8.48
CA ARG A 65 -9.55 2.82 9.89
C ARG A 65 -10.36 1.88 10.81
N GLY A 66 -10.57 0.64 10.39
CA GLY A 66 -11.32 -0.33 11.21
C GLY A 66 -10.50 -0.90 12.36
N GLN A 67 -11.15 -1.29 13.45
CA GLN A 67 -10.60 -2.32 14.32
C GLN A 67 -10.33 -3.54 13.45
N LEU A 68 -9.08 -4.03 13.40
CA LEU A 68 -8.80 -5.38 12.95
C LEU A 68 -9.74 -6.29 13.75
N LYS A 69 -10.78 -6.83 13.10
CA LYS A 69 -11.74 -7.69 13.79
C LYS A 69 -10.91 -8.82 14.40
N LEU A 70 -10.79 -8.80 15.73
CA LEU A 70 -10.12 -9.84 16.52
C LEU A 70 -10.74 -11.23 16.29
N ARG A 71 -11.90 -11.28 15.64
CA ARG A 71 -12.52 -12.50 15.12
C ARG A 71 -12.20 -12.69 13.65
N VAL A 72 -11.17 -13.50 13.44
CA VAL A 72 -10.84 -14.19 12.21
C VAL A 72 -12.08 -14.90 11.66
N THR A 73 -12.66 -14.40 10.57
CA THR A 73 -13.50 -15.27 9.72
C THR A 73 -12.57 -16.04 8.79
N SER A 74 -12.89 -17.30 8.52
CA SER A 74 -12.05 -18.28 7.80
C SER A 74 -11.55 -17.83 6.42
N SER A 75 -12.14 -16.77 5.86
CA SER A 75 -11.83 -16.18 4.55
C SER A 75 -10.69 -15.14 4.56
N VAL A 76 -10.23 -14.67 5.73
CA VAL A 76 -9.17 -13.65 5.82
C VAL A 76 -7.76 -14.27 5.74
N LYS A 77 -6.86 -13.65 4.96
CA LYS A 77 -5.50 -14.15 4.66
C LYS A 77 -4.66 -14.41 5.92
N PRO A 78 -3.81 -15.46 5.96
CA PRO A 78 -3.05 -15.87 7.15
C PRO A 78 -2.18 -14.79 7.80
N TRP A 79 -1.58 -13.88 7.03
CA TRP A 79 -0.71 -12.82 7.56
C TRP A 79 -1.46 -11.81 8.43
N LEU A 80 -2.75 -11.56 8.15
CA LEU A 80 -3.63 -10.73 8.97
C LEU A 80 -3.92 -11.41 10.33
N LYS A 81 -3.94 -12.75 10.37
CA LYS A 81 -4.12 -13.54 11.60
C LYS A 81 -2.88 -13.52 12.50
N VAL A 82 -1.69 -13.39 11.92
CA VAL A 82 -0.44 -13.26 12.69
C VAL A 82 -0.41 -11.93 13.44
N LYS A 83 -0.87 -10.83 12.81
CA LYS A 83 -0.93 -9.51 13.45
C LYS A 83 -1.94 -9.41 14.60
N SER A 84 -3.02 -10.20 14.59
CA SER A 84 -4.02 -10.16 15.68
C SER A 84 -3.53 -10.82 16.97
N ARG A 85 -2.49 -11.67 16.93
CA ARG A 85 -1.88 -12.27 18.11
C ARG A 85 -0.92 -11.34 18.86
N VAL A 86 -0.49 -10.24 18.24
CA VAL A 86 0.46 -9.25 18.80
C VAL A 86 -0.28 -8.07 19.48
N ALA A 87 -1.56 -8.25 19.82
CA ALA A 87 -2.48 -7.18 20.19
C ALA A 87 -2.36 -6.64 21.64
N ASP A 88 -1.28 -6.95 22.38
CA ASP A 88 -0.97 -6.26 23.64
C ASP A 88 -0.24 -4.93 23.44
N GLY A 89 0.24 -4.64 22.23
CA GLY A 89 0.71 -3.32 21.83
C GLY A 89 -0.05 -2.88 20.58
N LYS A 90 -1.17 -2.16 20.72
CA LYS A 90 -1.94 -1.59 19.59
C LYS A 90 -0.99 -0.82 18.66
N PRO A 91 -0.66 -1.30 17.45
CA PRO A 91 -0.11 -0.40 16.47
C PRO A 91 -1.29 0.44 15.95
N PRO A 92 -1.22 1.78 15.98
CA PRO A 92 -2.17 2.62 15.26
C PRO A 92 -1.87 2.49 13.76
N GLY A 93 -2.17 1.32 13.20
CA GLY A 93 -1.81 1.00 11.83
C GLY A 93 -2.97 1.32 10.91
N VAL A 94 -3.01 2.54 10.39
CA VAL A 94 -3.79 2.83 9.20
C VAL A 94 -3.19 2.04 8.04
N TYR A 95 -3.95 1.10 7.47
CA TYR A 95 -3.53 0.38 6.26
C TYR A 95 -4.23 0.98 5.04
N TYR A 96 -3.49 1.14 3.96
CA TYR A 96 -4.01 1.57 2.68
C TYR A 96 -4.23 0.35 1.78
N ASP A 97 -5.41 0.27 1.17
CA ASP A 97 -5.74 -0.71 0.12
C ASP A 97 -6.10 0.02 -1.17
N LEU A 98 -6.03 -0.68 -2.30
CA LEU A 98 -6.42 -0.13 -3.59
C LEU A 98 -7.93 -0.11 -3.75
N THR A 99 -8.46 1.00 -4.23
CA THR A 99 -9.83 1.06 -4.74
C THR A 99 -9.95 0.30 -6.06
N LYS A 100 -11.17 0.18 -6.60
CA LYS A 100 -11.38 -0.44 -7.92
C LYS A 100 -10.64 0.32 -9.02
N GLU A 101 -10.62 1.65 -8.93
CA GLU A 101 -9.93 2.54 -9.88
C GLU A 101 -8.42 2.46 -9.69
N GLY A 102 -7.94 2.54 -8.44
CA GLY A 102 -6.53 2.36 -8.11
C GLY A 102 -5.98 1.02 -8.59
N ARG A 103 -6.76 -0.06 -8.48
CA ARG A 103 -6.36 -1.39 -8.98
C ARG A 103 -6.21 -1.43 -10.51
N ARG A 104 -7.10 -0.75 -11.24
CA ARG A 104 -7.02 -0.66 -12.71
C ARG A 104 -5.75 0.08 -13.13
N LEU A 105 -5.48 1.23 -12.51
CA LEU A 105 -4.30 2.04 -12.78
C LEU A 105 -3.00 1.31 -12.39
N ALA A 106 -2.97 0.72 -11.19
CA ALA A 106 -1.81 -0.02 -10.70
C ALA A 106 -1.46 -1.21 -11.60
N SER A 107 -2.46 -1.89 -12.18
CA SER A 107 -2.23 -2.96 -13.14
C SER A 107 -1.61 -2.47 -14.45
N GLN A 108 -1.96 -1.27 -14.92
CA GLN A 108 -1.36 -0.67 -16.12
C GLN A 108 0.09 -0.28 -15.82
N LEU A 109 0.32 0.46 -14.73
CA LEU A 109 1.65 0.87 -14.28
C LEU A 109 2.58 -0.32 -14.04
N HIS A 110 2.10 -1.39 -13.42
CA HIS A 110 2.89 -2.60 -13.20
C HIS A 110 3.32 -3.28 -14.51
N LYS A 111 2.48 -3.21 -15.55
CA LYS A 111 2.85 -3.72 -16.88
C LYS A 111 3.91 -2.82 -17.54
N GLU A 112 3.70 -1.50 -17.53
CA GLU A 112 4.65 -0.53 -18.07
C GLU A 112 6.02 -0.62 -17.40
N MET A 113 6.06 -0.72 -16.07
CA MET A 113 7.32 -0.90 -15.33
C MET A 113 8.03 -2.20 -15.69
N ARG A 114 7.28 -3.30 -15.87
CA ARG A 114 7.86 -4.58 -16.27
C ARG A 114 8.41 -4.54 -17.70
N ASP A 115 7.69 -3.89 -18.60
CA ASP A 115 8.11 -3.77 -20.00
C ASP A 115 9.31 -2.83 -20.16
N ALA A 116 9.46 -1.81 -19.28
CA ALA A 116 10.62 -0.91 -19.25
C ALA A 116 11.90 -1.56 -18.66
N GLU A 117 11.76 -2.59 -17.83
CA GLU A 117 12.90 -3.35 -17.28
C GLU A 117 13.43 -4.43 -18.25
N ARG A 118 12.78 -4.61 -19.40
CA ARG A 118 13.09 -5.65 -20.40
C ARG A 118 13.86 -5.11 -21.59
#